data_AF-A0A3D1F207-F1
#
_entry.id   AF-A0A3D1F207-F1
#
_cell.length_a   1.000
_cell.length_b   1.000
_cell.length_c   1.000
_cell.angle_alpha   90.00
_cell.angle_beta   90.00
_cell.angle_gamma   90.00
#
_symmetry.space_group_name_H-M   'P 1'
#
loop_
_entity.id
_entity.type
_entity.pdbx_description
1 polymer ?
#
loop_
_entity_poly.entity_id
_entity_poly.type
_entity_poly.pdbx_seq_one_letter_code
_entity_poly.pdbx_strand_id
1 'polypeptide(L)'
;MFIKTFSTAILAVCLLAGTLRAEQSSARIDFTVKSGKIEFKNPTDKNLKMYYASWVKDEAKKVQRVSAEGIVDDSKWTKITFELSVTEDGPLSIGLKSRWSKTDRNWVYFDDITVEGAEKPIVNGSFEEAGKWSHPKGQQVLDESLAHTGKGAVLVWHDKASYQSVQAKAGQTITVSAWAKFCKTESKEPK
;
A
#
# COMPACT_ATOMS: atom_id res chain seq x y z
N MET A 1 -7.51 25.81 67.78
CA MET A 1 -7.92 26.19 66.41
C MET A 1 -7.12 25.34 65.45
N PHE A 2 -7.72 24.26 64.95
CA PHE A 2 -7.08 23.23 64.12
C PHE A 2 -8.06 22.91 63.00
N ILE A 3 -7.76 23.25 61.75
CA ILE A 3 -8.30 22.52 60.59
C ILE A 3 -7.20 22.42 59.53
N LYS A 4 -6.97 21.16 59.13
CA LYS A 4 -5.93 20.62 58.26
C LYS A 4 -6.10 21.08 56.81
N THR A 5 -5.00 21.44 56.17
CA THR A 5 -4.87 21.56 54.72
C THR A 5 -4.94 20.18 54.07
N PHE A 6 -5.91 19.96 53.18
CA PHE A 6 -5.98 18.78 52.32
C PHE A 6 -5.26 19.08 51.01
N SER A 7 -4.21 18.30 50.72
CA SER A 7 -3.53 18.29 49.43
C SER A 7 -4.40 17.63 48.36
N THR A 8 -4.79 18.38 47.34
CA THR A 8 -5.44 17.84 46.14
C THR A 8 -4.37 17.31 45.19
N ALA A 9 -4.12 16.00 45.20
CA ALA A 9 -3.34 15.34 44.17
C ALA A 9 -4.23 15.15 42.93
N ILE A 10 -3.93 15.88 41.84
CA ILE A 10 -4.55 15.64 40.52
C ILE A 10 -3.85 14.42 39.92
N LEU A 11 -4.58 13.31 39.82
CA LEU A 11 -4.12 12.08 39.19
C LEU A 11 -4.16 12.27 37.66
N ALA A 12 -2.99 12.42 37.04
CA ALA A 12 -2.86 12.42 35.59
C ALA A 12 -3.08 11.00 35.04
N VAL A 13 -4.27 10.73 34.51
CA VAL A 13 -4.55 9.52 33.74
C VAL A 13 -3.97 9.73 32.34
N CYS A 14 -2.70 9.35 32.14
CA CYS A 14 -2.16 9.15 30.80
C CYS A 14 -2.81 7.90 30.19
N LEU A 15 -3.90 8.09 29.45
CA LEU A 15 -4.44 7.07 28.56
C LEU A 15 -3.39 6.78 27.47
N LEU A 16 -2.61 5.71 27.68
CA LEU A 16 -1.83 5.04 26.66
C LEU A 16 -2.78 4.36 25.66
N ALA A 17 -3.36 5.15 24.76
CA ALA A 17 -4.09 4.65 23.60
C ALA A 17 -3.21 4.88 22.35
N GLY A 18 -2.13 4.10 22.19
CA GLY A 18 -1.14 4.41 21.15
C GLY A 18 -0.48 3.24 20.41
N THR A 19 -0.72 1.97 20.77
CA THR A 19 0.15 0.88 20.27
C THR A 19 -0.52 -0.20 19.40
N LEU A 20 -1.78 -0.04 18.98
CA LEU A 20 -2.45 -1.03 18.11
C LEU A 20 -2.65 -0.61 16.65
N ARG A 21 -2.24 0.59 16.23
CA ARG A 21 -2.52 1.09 14.87
C ARG A 21 -1.54 0.63 13.78
N ALA A 22 -0.29 0.31 14.14
CA ALA A 22 0.77 0.06 13.15
C ALA A 22 0.50 -1.14 12.22
N GLU A 23 -0.27 -2.13 12.68
CA GLU A 23 -0.60 -3.31 11.87
C GLU A 23 -1.77 -3.06 10.88
N GLN A 24 -2.67 -2.12 11.17
CA GLN A 24 -3.87 -1.87 10.35
C GLN A 24 -3.64 -0.85 9.24
N SER A 25 -2.64 0.02 9.38
CA SER A 25 -2.37 1.13 8.47
C SER A 25 -1.31 0.82 7.40
N SER A 26 -1.36 -0.37 6.77
CA SER A 26 -0.38 -0.74 5.75
C SER A 26 -0.93 -0.63 4.33
N ALA A 27 -0.19 0.14 3.51
CA ALA A 27 -0.30 0.16 2.06
C ALA A 27 0.36 -1.09 1.48
N ARG A 28 -0.24 -1.66 0.42
CA ARG A 28 0.26 -2.88 -0.23
C ARG A 28 0.30 -2.72 -1.74
N ILE A 29 1.39 -3.15 -2.36
CA ILE A 29 1.52 -3.29 -3.80
C ILE A 29 1.75 -4.76 -4.11
N ASP A 30 0.85 -5.34 -4.90
CA ASP A 30 0.99 -6.69 -5.44
C ASP A 30 1.69 -6.64 -6.79
N PHE A 31 2.70 -7.48 -6.95
CA PHE A 31 3.39 -7.73 -8.21
C PHE A 31 3.03 -9.12 -8.72
N THR A 32 2.68 -9.24 -9.99
CA THR A 32 2.35 -10.54 -10.58
C THR A 32 2.85 -10.65 -12.02
N VAL A 33 3.45 -11.78 -12.36
CA VAL A 33 3.82 -12.19 -13.72
C VAL A 33 3.06 -13.44 -14.13
N LYS A 34 2.93 -13.70 -15.44
CA LYS A 34 2.28 -14.92 -15.95
C LYS A 34 3.26 -16.09 -16.14
N SER A 35 4.52 -15.79 -16.39
CA SER A 35 5.60 -16.75 -16.60
C SER A 35 6.87 -16.26 -15.90
N GLY A 36 7.86 -17.14 -15.74
CA GLY A 36 9.04 -16.86 -14.93
C GLY A 36 8.77 -16.73 -13.43
N LYS A 37 9.62 -15.96 -12.76
CA LYS A 37 9.59 -15.67 -11.31
C LYS A 37 9.84 -14.18 -11.09
N ILE A 38 9.37 -13.68 -9.96
CA ILE A 38 9.73 -12.37 -9.44
C ILE A 38 10.80 -12.58 -8.38
N GLU A 39 11.93 -11.89 -8.51
CA GLU A 39 13.01 -11.92 -7.53
C GLU A 39 13.10 -10.58 -6.81
N PHE A 40 13.38 -10.60 -5.51
CA PHE A 40 13.51 -9.38 -4.72
C PHE A 40 14.42 -9.64 -3.51
N LYS A 41 14.91 -8.55 -2.93
CA LYS A 41 15.52 -8.56 -1.59
C LYS A 41 14.60 -7.78 -0.66
N ASN A 42 14.49 -8.22 0.58
CA ASN A 42 13.75 -7.43 1.56
C ASN A 42 14.43 -6.06 1.74
N PRO A 43 13.66 -4.96 1.74
CA PRO A 43 14.20 -3.64 2.04
C PRO A 43 14.90 -3.60 3.40
N THR A 44 15.87 -2.72 3.56
CA THR A 44 16.54 -2.48 4.84
C THR A 44 15.67 -1.66 5.81
N ASP A 45 14.74 -0.87 5.27
CA ASP A 45 13.73 -0.17 6.05
C ASP A 45 12.74 -1.17 6.67
N LYS A 46 12.68 -1.18 8.01
CA LYS A 46 11.82 -2.09 8.79
C LYS A 46 10.33 -1.81 8.62
N ASN A 47 9.95 -0.63 8.12
CA ASN A 47 8.57 -0.29 7.80
C ASN A 47 8.12 -0.87 6.45
N LEU A 48 9.05 -1.41 5.67
CA LEU A 48 8.81 -2.02 4.38
C LEU A 48 9.09 -3.51 4.45
N LYS A 49 8.31 -4.31 3.71
CA LYS A 49 8.56 -5.74 3.58
C LYS A 49 8.06 -6.25 2.24
N MET A 50 8.75 -7.25 1.70
CA MET A 50 8.35 -7.96 0.50
C MET A 50 8.31 -9.45 0.79
N TYR A 51 7.29 -10.14 0.28
CA TYR A 51 7.12 -11.56 0.52
C TYR A 51 6.32 -12.19 -0.61
N TYR A 52 6.62 -13.46 -0.93
CA TYR A 52 5.79 -14.23 -1.84
C TYR A 52 4.41 -14.47 -1.25
N ALA A 53 3.39 -14.48 -2.11
CA ALA A 53 1.99 -14.66 -1.74
C ALA A 53 1.72 -15.99 -1.00
N SER A 54 1.72 -15.97 0.33
CA SER A 54 1.59 -17.17 1.17
C SER A 54 0.26 -17.92 1.02
N TRP A 55 -0.77 -17.27 0.47
CA TRP A 55 -2.07 -17.87 0.21
C TRP A 55 -2.10 -18.71 -1.09
N VAL A 56 -1.04 -18.68 -1.90
CA VAL A 56 -0.91 -19.48 -3.11
C VAL A 56 -0.29 -20.82 -2.73
N LYS A 57 -1.09 -21.90 -2.82
CA LYS A 57 -0.68 -23.26 -2.44
C LYS A 57 0.29 -23.91 -3.44
N ASP A 58 0.19 -23.52 -4.71
CA ASP A 58 1.07 -24.00 -5.77
C ASP A 58 2.40 -23.23 -5.69
N GLU A 59 3.45 -23.88 -5.19
CA GLU A 59 4.76 -23.26 -4.99
C GLU A 59 5.38 -22.76 -6.30
N ALA A 60 5.09 -23.40 -7.44
CA ALA A 60 5.57 -22.93 -8.74
C ALA A 60 4.87 -21.62 -9.17
N LYS A 61 3.63 -21.40 -8.76
CA LYS A 61 2.89 -20.13 -9.01
C LYS A 61 3.12 -19.08 -7.93
N LYS A 62 3.56 -19.49 -6.75
CA LYS A 62 3.82 -18.59 -5.62
C LYS A 62 4.97 -17.63 -5.92
N VAL A 63 6.02 -18.10 -6.59
CA VAL A 63 7.16 -17.27 -7.04
C VAL A 63 6.79 -16.25 -8.12
N GLN A 64 5.59 -16.35 -8.70
CA GLN A 64 5.07 -15.39 -9.68
C GLN A 64 4.28 -14.24 -9.02
N ARG A 65 4.11 -14.27 -7.70
CA ARG A 65 3.23 -13.36 -6.95
C ARG A 65 3.93 -12.85 -5.70
N VAL A 66 4.24 -11.57 -5.68
CA VAL A 66 4.89 -10.90 -4.56
C VAL A 66 3.95 -9.84 -4.00
N SER A 67 3.85 -9.76 -2.69
CA SER A 67 3.26 -8.63 -1.98
C SER A 67 4.36 -7.81 -1.35
N ALA A 68 4.30 -6.52 -1.58
CA ALA A 68 5.13 -5.52 -0.95
C ALA A 68 4.26 -4.64 -0.06
N GLU A 69 4.59 -4.53 1.22
CA GLU A 69 3.82 -3.78 2.21
C GLU A 69 4.68 -2.69 2.82
N GLY A 70 4.10 -1.51 3.01
CA GLY A 70 4.68 -0.40 3.74
C GLY A 70 3.73 0.09 4.83
N ILE A 71 4.24 0.38 6.02
CA ILE A 71 3.47 1.04 7.08
C ILE A 71 3.27 2.51 6.68
N VAL A 72 2.02 2.97 6.69
CA VAL A 72 1.62 4.35 6.40
C VAL A 72 0.73 4.89 7.52
N ASP A 73 0.46 6.19 7.53
CA ASP A 73 -0.37 6.86 8.53
C ASP A 73 -1.44 7.77 7.88
N ASP A 74 -2.38 8.26 8.68
CA ASP A 74 -3.49 9.13 8.25
C ASP A 74 -3.17 10.63 8.32
N SER A 75 -2.03 10.99 8.91
CA SER A 75 -1.61 12.38 9.10
C SER A 75 -0.81 12.93 7.92
N LYS A 76 -0.05 12.08 7.23
CA LYS A 76 0.84 12.47 6.13
C LYS A 76 0.93 11.42 5.04
N TRP A 77 1.28 11.88 3.85
CA TRP A 77 1.72 11.02 2.77
C TRP A 77 3.10 10.44 3.07
N THR A 78 3.26 9.15 2.81
CA THR A 78 4.52 8.43 2.99
C THR A 78 4.92 7.79 1.67
N LYS A 79 6.15 8.05 1.23
CA LYS A 79 6.70 7.39 0.05
C LYS A 79 7.15 5.97 0.40
N ILE A 80 6.66 4.99 -0.33
CA ILE A 80 7.09 3.59 -0.25
C ILE A 80 7.78 3.22 -1.57
N THR A 81 8.91 2.52 -1.47
CA THR A 81 9.73 2.14 -2.63
C THR A 81 10.15 0.68 -2.51
N PHE A 82 10.03 -0.06 -3.61
CA PHE A 82 10.38 -1.46 -3.70
C PHE A 82 11.18 -1.74 -4.95
N GLU A 83 12.12 -2.66 -4.83
CA GLU A 83 12.96 -3.12 -5.94
C GLU A 83 12.73 -4.61 -6.17
N LEU A 84 12.60 -4.98 -7.44
CA LEU A 84 12.45 -6.37 -7.87
C LEU A 84 13.05 -6.56 -9.26
N SER A 85 13.20 -7.81 -9.67
CA SER A 85 13.46 -8.19 -11.06
C SER A 85 12.54 -9.36 -11.45
N VAL A 86 12.47 -9.64 -12.74
CA VAL A 86 11.77 -10.81 -13.29
C VAL A 86 12.74 -11.71 -14.01
N THR A 87 12.49 -13.03 -14.05
CA THR A 87 13.38 -13.97 -14.73
C THR A 87 13.05 -14.18 -16.22
N GLU A 88 11.90 -13.65 -16.66
CA GLU A 88 11.43 -13.74 -18.04
C GLU A 88 10.85 -12.39 -18.48
N ASP A 89 11.02 -12.07 -19.76
CA ASP A 89 10.39 -10.90 -20.38
C ASP A 89 8.87 -11.04 -20.34
N GLY A 90 8.18 -9.95 -20.02
CA GLY A 90 6.73 -9.99 -20.03
C GLY A 90 6.05 -8.86 -19.28
N PRO A 91 4.70 -8.88 -19.27
CA PRO A 91 3.93 -7.93 -18.49
C PRO A 91 4.11 -8.21 -16.99
N LEU A 92 4.53 -7.20 -16.25
CA LEU A 92 4.48 -7.15 -14.79
C LEU A 92 3.21 -6.39 -14.39
N SER A 93 2.27 -7.10 -13.77
CA SER A 93 1.08 -6.49 -13.19
C SER A 93 1.41 -5.87 -11.83
N ILE A 94 1.01 -4.61 -11.65
CA ILE A 94 1.11 -3.83 -10.42
C ILE A 94 -0.31 -3.63 -9.89
N GLY A 95 -0.57 -4.07 -8.67
CA GLY A 95 -1.87 -3.96 -8.01
C GLY A 95 -1.79 -3.18 -6.70
N LEU A 96 -2.38 -1.99 -6.68
CA LEU A 96 -2.46 -1.13 -5.49
C LEU A 96 -3.59 -1.60 -4.58
N LYS A 97 -3.26 -1.86 -3.32
CA LYS A 97 -4.13 -2.46 -2.31
C LYS A 97 -3.80 -1.94 -0.91
N SER A 98 -4.59 -2.37 0.05
CA SER A 98 -4.22 -2.35 1.46
C SER A 98 -3.97 -3.77 1.97
N ARG A 99 -3.39 -3.86 3.18
CA ARG A 99 -3.25 -5.13 3.89
C ARG A 99 -4.61 -5.82 4.04
N TRP A 100 -4.62 -7.14 3.79
CA TRP A 100 -5.80 -7.96 3.98
C TRP A 100 -6.20 -8.01 5.45
N SER A 101 -7.47 -7.78 5.75
CA SER A 101 -8.09 -8.13 7.02
C SER A 101 -9.31 -9.01 6.77
N LYS A 102 -9.55 -9.96 7.67
CA LYS A 102 -10.75 -10.82 7.63
C LYS A 102 -12.01 -10.02 7.96
N THR A 103 -11.89 -9.06 8.87
CA THR A 103 -13.00 -8.31 9.48
C THR A 103 -13.13 -6.90 8.96
N ASP A 104 -12.06 -6.34 8.37
CA ASP A 104 -12.01 -4.90 8.10
C ASP A 104 -11.59 -4.56 6.67
N ARG A 105 -12.10 -3.44 6.18
CA ARG A 105 -11.69 -2.73 4.98
C ARG A 105 -10.76 -1.61 5.43
N ASN A 106 -9.45 -1.80 5.24
CA ASN A 106 -8.47 -0.75 5.46
C ASN A 106 -8.34 0.05 4.17
N TRP A 107 -8.78 1.30 4.17
CA TRP A 107 -8.74 2.16 3.00
C TRP A 107 -7.44 2.96 2.97
N VAL A 108 -6.80 3.00 1.81
CA VAL A 108 -5.51 3.68 1.58
C VAL A 108 -5.61 4.48 0.29
N TYR A 109 -5.15 5.72 0.32
CA TYR A 109 -4.91 6.51 -0.86
C TYR A 109 -3.54 6.19 -1.45
N PHE A 110 -3.46 6.13 -2.77
CA PHE A 110 -2.22 6.07 -3.54
C PHE A 110 -2.18 7.20 -4.56
N ASP A 111 -0.99 7.74 -4.76
CA ASP A 111 -0.71 8.80 -5.74
C ASP A 111 0.77 8.77 -6.16
N ASP A 112 1.10 9.47 -7.24
CA ASP A 112 2.45 9.68 -7.77
C ASP A 112 3.25 8.38 -7.93
N ILE A 113 2.64 7.39 -8.59
CA ILE A 113 3.26 6.10 -8.83
C ILE A 113 4.34 6.24 -9.91
N THR A 114 5.54 5.80 -9.60
CA THR A 114 6.65 5.73 -10.56
C THR A 114 7.12 4.29 -10.73
N VAL A 115 7.53 3.97 -11.95
CA VAL A 115 8.15 2.69 -12.29
C VAL A 115 9.36 2.97 -13.16
N GLU A 116 10.54 2.73 -12.59
CA GLU A 116 11.83 2.85 -13.27
C GLU A 116 12.32 1.46 -13.67
N GLY A 117 13.06 1.38 -14.77
CA GLY A 117 13.61 0.10 -15.26
C GLY A 117 12.61 -0.79 -16.01
N ALA A 118 11.37 -0.34 -16.24
CA ALA A 118 10.46 -0.98 -17.20
C ALA A 118 10.67 -0.41 -18.60
N GLU A 119 10.48 -1.22 -19.66
CA GLU A 119 10.58 -0.75 -21.05
C GLU A 119 9.47 0.23 -21.41
N LYS A 120 8.29 0.03 -20.82
CA LYS A 120 7.16 0.93 -20.95
C LYS A 120 6.89 1.54 -19.59
N PRO A 121 6.93 2.87 -19.46
CA PRO A 121 6.66 3.53 -18.20
C PRO A 121 5.20 3.31 -17.80
N ILE A 122 4.95 3.46 -16.50
CA ILE A 122 3.58 3.57 -16.01
C ILE A 122 2.94 4.84 -16.58
N VAL A 123 1.68 4.75 -16.97
CA VAL A 123 0.92 5.90 -17.50
C VAL A 123 0.00 6.41 -16.42
N ASN A 124 -0.08 7.74 -16.27
CA ASN A 124 -0.97 8.39 -15.32
C ASN A 124 -0.79 7.86 -13.87
N GLY A 125 0.47 7.84 -13.41
CA GLY A 125 0.80 7.48 -12.03
C GLY A 125 0.22 8.44 -10.99
N SER A 126 -0.11 9.68 -11.38
CA SER A 126 -0.73 10.70 -10.55
C SER A 126 -2.26 10.70 -10.58
N PHE A 127 -2.89 9.77 -11.32
CA PHE A 127 -4.35 9.64 -11.39
C PHE A 127 -5.13 10.90 -11.81
N GLU A 128 -4.52 11.82 -12.56
CA GLU A 128 -5.19 13.01 -13.08
C GLU A 128 -6.17 12.69 -14.22
N GLU A 129 -5.90 11.62 -14.98
CA GLU A 129 -6.73 11.18 -16.10
C GLU A 129 -7.58 9.95 -15.75
N ALA A 130 -8.82 9.88 -16.24
CA ALA A 130 -9.65 8.70 -16.08
C ALA A 130 -9.27 7.58 -17.07
N GLY A 131 -9.49 6.32 -16.65
CA GLY A 131 -9.45 5.16 -17.56
C GLY A 131 -8.07 4.62 -17.93
N LYS A 132 -6.99 5.14 -17.33
CA LYS A 132 -5.61 4.62 -17.54
C LYS A 132 -5.24 3.47 -16.60
N TRP A 133 -5.96 3.37 -15.48
CA TRP A 133 -5.86 2.29 -14.52
C TRP A 133 -7.16 1.49 -14.51
N SER A 134 -7.06 0.19 -14.22
CA SER A 134 -8.23 -0.67 -14.01
C SER A 134 -8.57 -0.70 -12.52
N HIS A 135 -9.67 -0.06 -12.14
CA HIS A 135 -10.22 -0.10 -10.80
C HIS A 135 -11.76 -0.08 -10.85
N PRO A 136 -12.45 -0.63 -9.85
CA PRO A 136 -13.88 -0.39 -9.63
C PRO A 136 -14.28 1.09 -9.74
N LYS A 137 -15.53 1.33 -10.15
CA LYS A 137 -16.09 2.68 -10.28
C LYS A 137 -16.04 3.44 -8.95
N GLY A 138 -15.66 4.72 -9.00
CA GLY A 138 -15.67 5.63 -7.85
C GLY A 138 -14.45 5.52 -6.92
N GLN A 139 -13.36 4.88 -7.37
CA GLN A 139 -12.12 4.81 -6.59
C GLN A 139 -11.10 5.88 -6.94
N GLN A 140 -11.12 6.37 -8.18
CA GLN A 140 -10.38 7.57 -8.52
C GLN A 140 -11.07 8.77 -7.85
N VAL A 141 -10.26 9.54 -7.13
CA VAL A 141 -10.67 10.78 -6.49
C VAL A 141 -10.01 11.92 -7.25
N LEU A 142 -10.78 12.98 -7.50
CA LEU A 142 -10.33 14.22 -8.13
C LEU A 142 -10.58 15.38 -7.17
N ASP A 143 -9.74 15.46 -6.14
CA ASP A 143 -9.81 16.43 -5.03
C ASP A 143 -8.39 16.69 -4.49
N GLU A 144 -7.94 17.94 -4.61
CA GLU A 144 -6.60 18.39 -4.18
C GLU A 144 -6.35 18.18 -2.68
N SER A 145 -7.39 18.19 -1.85
CA SER A 145 -7.25 17.94 -0.41
C SER A 145 -7.00 16.47 -0.07
N LEU A 146 -7.25 15.57 -1.02
CA LEU A 146 -7.14 14.11 -0.88
C LEU A 146 -6.03 13.51 -1.75
N ALA A 147 -5.34 14.31 -2.56
CA ALA A 147 -4.20 13.92 -3.38
C ALA A 147 -2.86 14.25 -2.72
N HIS A 148 -1.77 13.64 -3.19
CA HIS A 148 -0.41 14.00 -2.79
C HIS A 148 0.06 15.19 -3.63
N THR A 149 -0.17 15.13 -4.95
CA THR A 149 -0.01 16.26 -5.85
C THR A 149 -1.21 16.39 -6.78
N GLY A 150 -1.43 17.59 -7.33
CA GLY A 150 -2.54 17.83 -8.24
C GLY A 150 -3.90 17.56 -7.58
N LYS A 151 -4.79 16.87 -8.28
CA LYS A 151 -6.14 16.52 -7.81
C LYS A 151 -6.37 15.01 -7.80
N GLY A 152 -5.58 14.25 -8.53
CA GLY A 152 -5.75 12.82 -8.72
C GLY A 152 -5.23 12.00 -7.55
N ALA A 153 -6.03 11.03 -7.10
CA ALA A 153 -5.54 9.92 -6.29
C ALA A 153 -6.44 8.70 -6.52
N VAL A 154 -6.01 7.53 -6.04
CA VAL A 154 -6.86 6.34 -6.00
C VAL A 154 -7.05 5.84 -4.58
N LEU A 155 -8.31 5.70 -4.16
CA LEU A 155 -8.72 5.16 -2.88
C LEU A 155 -9.00 3.66 -3.00
N VAL A 156 -8.16 2.84 -2.41
CA VAL A 156 -8.23 1.37 -2.52
C VAL A 156 -8.37 0.68 -1.18
N TRP A 157 -8.87 -0.55 -1.21
CA TRP A 157 -8.66 -1.52 -0.14
C TRP A 157 -8.46 -2.90 -0.77
N HIS A 158 -8.17 -3.92 0.04
CA HIS A 158 -7.79 -5.25 -0.46
C HIS A 158 -8.69 -5.80 -1.60
N ASP A 159 -10.02 -5.78 -1.45
CA ASP A 159 -10.94 -6.33 -2.45
C ASP A 159 -11.43 -5.28 -3.49
N LYS A 160 -11.08 -4.01 -3.33
CA LYS A 160 -11.25 -2.97 -4.37
C LYS A 160 -9.90 -2.35 -4.70
N ALA A 161 -9.14 -3.08 -5.51
CA ALA A 161 -7.79 -2.75 -5.91
C ALA A 161 -7.75 -1.96 -7.22
N SER A 162 -6.62 -1.27 -7.47
CA SER A 162 -6.33 -0.62 -8.75
C SER A 162 -5.14 -1.29 -9.43
N TYR A 163 -5.22 -1.52 -10.74
CA TYR A 163 -4.22 -2.27 -11.48
C TYR A 163 -3.72 -1.55 -12.74
N GLN A 164 -2.43 -1.71 -13.03
CA GLN A 164 -1.83 -1.41 -14.32
C GLN A 164 -0.71 -2.44 -14.59
N SER A 165 -0.36 -2.64 -15.86
CA SER A 165 0.79 -3.46 -16.23
C SER A 165 1.85 -2.61 -16.91
N VAL A 166 3.10 -2.91 -16.59
CA VAL A 166 4.29 -2.40 -17.29
C VAL A 166 4.96 -3.55 -18.02
N GLN A 167 5.81 -3.24 -19.01
CA GLN A 167 6.61 -4.24 -19.70
C GLN A 167 7.96 -4.38 -18.99
N ALA A 168 8.21 -5.57 -18.43
CA ALA A 168 9.44 -5.92 -17.73
C ALA A 168 10.39 -6.72 -18.63
N LYS A 169 11.69 -6.56 -18.39
CA LYS A 169 12.76 -7.33 -19.02
C LYS A 169 13.45 -8.24 -18.02
N ALA A 170 13.78 -9.44 -18.46
CA ALA A 170 14.45 -10.44 -17.66
C ALA A 170 15.77 -9.89 -17.10
N GLY A 171 15.98 -10.08 -15.79
CA GLY A 171 17.19 -9.64 -15.08
C GLY A 171 17.33 -8.13 -14.86
N GLN A 172 16.44 -7.30 -15.43
CA GLN A 172 16.47 -5.86 -15.20
C GLN A 172 15.84 -5.53 -13.84
N THR A 173 16.55 -4.72 -13.04
CA THR A 173 15.99 -4.17 -11.80
C THR A 173 14.90 -3.16 -12.15
N ILE A 174 13.74 -3.36 -11.53
CA ILE A 174 12.57 -2.48 -11.61
C ILE A 174 12.38 -1.87 -10.23
N THR A 175 12.34 -0.54 -10.19
CA THR A 175 12.08 0.22 -8.97
C THR A 175 10.69 0.81 -9.06
N VAL A 176 9.81 0.39 -8.15
CA VAL A 176 8.43 0.89 -8.05
C VAL A 176 8.33 1.75 -6.81
N SER A 177 7.93 3.01 -6.98
CA SER A 177 7.66 3.90 -5.86
C SER A 177 6.24 4.46 -5.94
N ALA A 178 5.67 4.76 -4.78
CA ALA A 178 4.34 5.33 -4.65
C ALA A 178 4.28 6.21 -3.41
N TRP A 179 3.47 7.27 -3.46
CA TRP A 179 3.03 7.95 -2.26
C TRP A 179 1.74 7.30 -1.78
N ALA A 180 1.68 6.99 -0.50
CA ALA A 180 0.51 6.37 0.11
C ALA A 180 0.16 7.01 1.45
N LYS A 181 -1.14 7.07 1.74
CA LYS A 181 -1.68 7.62 2.98
C LYS A 181 -2.85 6.77 3.47
N PHE A 182 -2.84 6.39 4.74
CA PHE A 182 -3.96 5.69 5.33
C PHE A 182 -5.19 6.60 5.37
N CYS A 183 -6.37 6.07 5.09
CA CYS A 183 -7.60 6.84 5.10
C CYS A 183 -8.46 6.50 6.32
N LYS A 184 -8.91 5.24 6.41
CA LYS A 184 -9.83 4.78 7.46
C LYS A 184 -9.92 3.26 7.50
N THR A 185 -10.48 2.75 8.58
CA THR A 185 -10.93 1.36 8.70
C THR A 185 -12.45 1.32 8.75
N GLU A 186 -13.05 0.41 8.01
CA GLU A 186 -14.48 0.10 8.08
C GLU A 186 -14.67 -1.39 8.32
N SER A 187 -15.58 -1.80 9.19
CA SER A 187 -15.92 -3.22 9.33
C SER A 187 -16.52 -3.75 8.03
N LYS A 188 -16.12 -4.95 7.64
CA LYS A 188 -16.78 -5.70 6.57
C LYS A 188 -18.15 -6.13 7.05
N GLU A 189 -19.15 -6.00 6.18
CA GLU A 189 -20.45 -6.62 6.41
C GLU A 189 -20.27 -8.14 6.63
N PRO A 190 -21.02 -8.74 7.57
CA PRO A 190 -21.10 -10.20 7.68
C PRO A 190 -21.53 -10.77 6.33
N LYS A 191 -20.81 -11.78 5.85
CA LYS A 191 -21.20 -12.54 4.66
C LYS A 191 -22.36 -13.47 4.97
#